data_AF-A0A6N8XD20-F1
#
_entry.id   AF-A0A6N8XD20-F1
#
_cell.length_a   1.000
_cell.length_b   1.000
_cell.length_c   1.000
_cell.angle_alpha   90.00
_cell.angle_beta   90.00
_cell.angle_gamma   90.00
#
_symmetry.space_group_name_H-M   'P 1'
#
loop_
_entity.id
_entity.type
_entity.pdbx_description
1 polymer ?
#
loop_
_entity_poly.entity_id
_entity_poly.type
_entity_poly.pdbx_seq_one_letter_code
_entity_poly.pdbx_strand_id
1 'polypeptide(L)'
;MATIECRSAQPNVPSVWVEVEGITDDEVTTIRNLLDGFLQSEAQVSTAVAKALVVASRISPSANPSDLWQHVIYRHLLSIGWNDNKWKRVSGFALERALVAIYEPRLAPYGLRMRVLPNRVANSFLSTLDANIKATKVDLFLEGETFEGWGIFGVAHVKASIAERIQDDVPASRVLMAADLMSIALTMDAKSYPPPHGDCVNYGELGGRSRGVEKERLKRNYVEVDGQFDGLFSFNLRTPESPAQTASGKRIHTLSLSEDQPDKLVRFLVDGFGAT
;
A
#
# COMPACT_ATOMS: atom_id res chain seq x y z
N MET A 1 -7.42 -18.38 -13.15
CA MET A 1 -8.27 -17.94 -12.03
C MET A 1 -8.05 -18.94 -10.91
N ALA A 2 -7.92 -18.47 -9.68
CA ALA A 2 -7.69 -19.32 -8.51
C ALA A 2 -8.87 -19.21 -7.55
N THR A 3 -9.27 -20.33 -6.96
CA THR A 3 -10.39 -20.37 -6.01
C THR A 3 -9.83 -20.50 -4.58
N ILE A 4 -10.05 -19.50 -3.74
CA ILE A 4 -9.45 -19.44 -2.40
C ILE A 4 -10.52 -19.49 -1.31
N GLU A 5 -10.34 -20.38 -0.34
CA GLU A 5 -11.22 -20.47 0.84
C GLU A 5 -11.08 -19.20 1.71
N CYS A 6 -12.20 -18.57 1.98
CA CYS A 6 -12.37 -17.53 2.98
C CYS A 6 -13.18 -18.05 4.18
N ARG A 7 -12.47 -18.39 5.25
CA ARG A 7 -13.08 -18.84 6.50
C ARG A 7 -13.86 -17.70 7.17
N SER A 8 -14.98 -18.06 7.76
CA SER A 8 -15.75 -17.17 8.64
C SER A 8 -14.94 -16.80 9.88
N ALA A 9 -15.16 -15.58 10.38
CA ALA A 9 -14.67 -15.16 11.69
C ALA A 9 -15.52 -15.74 12.84
N GLN A 10 -16.71 -16.27 12.54
CA GLN A 10 -17.64 -16.83 13.52
C GLN A 10 -17.60 -18.36 13.51
N PRO A 11 -17.58 -19.03 14.67
CA PRO A 11 -17.73 -20.48 14.75
C PRO A 11 -19.02 -20.96 14.07
N ASN A 12 -18.96 -22.10 13.41
CA ASN A 12 -20.10 -22.78 12.74
C ASN A 12 -20.73 -22.03 11.55
N VAL A 13 -20.15 -20.92 11.10
CA VAL A 13 -20.54 -20.29 9.83
C VAL A 13 -19.67 -20.86 8.72
N PRO A 14 -20.26 -21.43 7.64
CA PRO A 14 -19.50 -21.99 6.53
C PRO A 14 -18.55 -20.98 5.89
N SER A 15 -17.40 -21.47 5.43
CA SER A 15 -16.51 -20.69 4.57
C SER A 15 -17.21 -20.34 3.26
N VAL A 16 -16.80 -19.23 2.66
CA VAL A 16 -17.10 -18.92 1.25
C VAL A 16 -15.83 -19.03 0.43
N TRP A 17 -15.98 -19.26 -0.86
CA TRP A 17 -14.87 -19.33 -1.80
C TRP A 17 -14.86 -18.06 -2.64
N VAL A 18 -13.68 -17.44 -2.77
CA VAL A 18 -13.49 -16.24 -3.59
C VAL A 18 -12.63 -16.59 -4.79
N GLU A 19 -13.08 -16.14 -5.96
CA GLU A 19 -12.32 -16.21 -7.19
C GLU A 19 -11.33 -15.05 -7.26
N VAL A 20 -10.05 -15.36 -7.46
CA VAL A 20 -9.01 -14.36 -7.69
C VAL A 20 -8.62 -14.40 -9.16
N GLU A 21 -8.93 -13.31 -9.85
CA GLU A 21 -8.61 -13.10 -11.26
C GLU A 21 -7.10 -12.87 -11.47
N GLY A 22 -6.59 -13.24 -12.64
CA GLY A 22 -5.21 -12.99 -13.04
C GLY A 22 -4.14 -13.86 -12.37
N ILE A 23 -4.55 -14.91 -11.65
CA ILE A 23 -3.70 -15.93 -11.01
C ILE A 23 -4.35 -17.32 -11.14
N THR A 24 -3.57 -18.40 -11.11
CA THR A 24 -3.98 -19.81 -11.12
C THR A 24 -3.70 -20.51 -9.78
N ASP A 25 -4.32 -21.65 -9.52
CA ASP A 25 -4.09 -22.41 -8.27
C ASP A 25 -2.63 -22.89 -8.12
N ASP A 26 -1.97 -23.23 -9.23
CA ASP A 26 -0.55 -23.62 -9.27
C ASP A 26 0.37 -22.46 -8.89
N GLU A 27 0.09 -21.26 -9.39
CA GLU A 27 0.79 -20.04 -9.01
C GLU A 27 0.57 -19.70 -7.53
N VAL A 28 -0.67 -19.81 -7.03
CA VAL A 28 -0.98 -19.65 -5.60
C VAL A 28 -0.14 -20.61 -4.76
N THR A 29 -0.09 -21.89 -5.15
CA THR A 29 0.69 -22.91 -4.46
C THR A 29 2.17 -22.58 -4.45
N THR A 30 2.69 -22.14 -5.60
CA THR A 30 4.10 -21.72 -5.74
C THR A 30 4.42 -20.53 -4.84
N ILE A 31 3.58 -19.48 -4.84
CA ILE A 31 3.78 -18.29 -4.00
C ILE A 31 3.76 -18.67 -2.50
N ARG A 32 2.84 -19.54 -2.09
CA ARG A 32 2.73 -20.00 -0.69
C ARG A 32 3.95 -20.80 -0.25
N ASN A 33 4.43 -21.71 -1.09
CA ASN A 33 5.65 -22.48 -0.82
C ASN A 33 6.88 -21.57 -0.72
N LEU A 34 6.98 -20.55 -1.58
CA LEU A 34 8.05 -19.55 -1.50
C LEU A 34 7.94 -18.70 -0.23
N LEU A 35 6.73 -18.30 0.18
CA LEU A 35 6.52 -17.61 1.45
C LEU A 35 6.97 -18.47 2.63
N ASP A 36 6.64 -19.76 2.67
CA ASP A 36 7.08 -20.67 3.72
C ASP A 36 8.61 -20.81 3.77
N GLY A 37 9.26 -20.90 2.60
CA GLY A 37 10.72 -20.87 2.49
C GLY A 37 11.31 -19.57 3.05
N PHE A 38 10.76 -18.42 2.68
CA PHE A 38 11.22 -17.13 3.21
C PHE A 38 11.00 -16.99 4.71
N LEU A 39 9.91 -17.51 5.26
CA LEU A 39 9.65 -17.49 6.70
C LEU A 39 10.69 -18.29 7.49
N GLN A 40 11.33 -19.29 6.87
CA GLN A 40 12.40 -20.07 7.47
C GLN A 40 13.78 -19.42 7.29
N SER A 41 14.01 -18.73 6.16
CA SER A 41 15.34 -18.20 5.81
C SER A 41 15.59 -16.75 6.25
N GLU A 42 14.55 -15.91 6.34
CA GLU A 42 14.72 -14.49 6.65
C GLU A 42 14.76 -14.25 8.16
N ALA A 43 15.77 -13.50 8.61
CA ALA A 43 15.88 -13.09 10.01
C ALA A 43 14.68 -12.24 10.50
N GLN A 44 14.06 -11.49 9.59
CA GLN A 44 12.89 -10.67 9.90
C GLN A 44 11.68 -11.13 9.09
N VAL A 45 10.61 -11.45 9.81
CA VAL A 45 9.36 -11.95 9.24
C VAL A 45 8.74 -10.96 8.23
N SER A 46 8.85 -9.65 8.48
CA SER A 46 8.38 -8.64 7.53
C SER A 46 9.16 -8.66 6.21
N THR A 47 10.46 -9.02 6.21
CA THR A 47 11.21 -9.25 4.97
C THR A 47 10.69 -10.44 4.20
N ALA A 48 10.35 -11.55 4.89
CA ALA A 48 9.80 -12.73 4.23
C ALA A 48 8.48 -12.42 3.51
N VAL A 49 7.57 -11.72 4.20
CA VAL A 49 6.28 -11.29 3.63
C VAL A 49 6.49 -10.30 2.48
N ALA A 50 7.43 -9.36 2.61
CA ALA A 50 7.76 -8.42 1.53
C ALA A 50 8.27 -9.14 0.28
N LYS A 51 9.22 -10.07 0.43
CA LYS A 51 9.76 -10.89 -0.66
C LYS A 51 8.65 -11.71 -1.34
N ALA A 52 7.74 -12.30 -0.56
CA ALA A 52 6.61 -13.03 -1.12
C ALA A 52 5.70 -12.14 -1.97
N LEU A 53 5.41 -10.90 -1.55
CA LEU A 53 4.62 -9.97 -2.37
C LEU A 53 5.34 -9.58 -3.67
N VAL A 54 6.64 -9.28 -3.60
CA VAL A 54 7.47 -8.94 -4.78
C VAL A 54 7.48 -10.09 -5.79
N VAL A 55 7.58 -11.33 -5.31
CA VAL A 55 7.53 -12.51 -6.17
C VAL A 55 6.13 -12.75 -6.71
N ALA A 56 5.08 -12.60 -5.89
CA ALA A 56 3.70 -12.78 -6.30
C ALA A 56 3.32 -11.83 -7.44
N SER A 57 3.72 -10.55 -7.38
CA SER A 57 3.44 -9.59 -8.46
C SER A 57 4.18 -9.91 -9.76
N ARG A 58 5.32 -10.60 -9.69
CA ARG A 58 6.08 -11.06 -10.87
C ARG A 58 5.50 -12.32 -11.48
N ILE A 59 5.09 -13.27 -10.63
CA ILE A 59 4.48 -14.53 -11.09
C ILE A 59 3.13 -14.25 -11.74
N SER A 60 2.30 -13.42 -11.09
CA SER A 60 0.93 -13.15 -11.54
C SER A 60 0.72 -11.65 -11.80
N PRO A 61 1.33 -11.07 -12.85
CA PRO A 61 1.32 -9.63 -13.10
C PRO A 61 -0.07 -9.07 -13.44
N SER A 62 -0.98 -9.93 -13.91
CA SER A 62 -2.36 -9.55 -14.22
C SER A 62 -3.31 -9.61 -13.02
N ALA A 63 -2.86 -10.19 -11.89
CA ALA A 63 -3.67 -10.28 -10.68
C ALA A 63 -3.77 -8.92 -9.99
N ASN A 64 -4.90 -8.69 -9.30
CA ASN A 64 -5.04 -7.53 -8.43
C ASN A 64 -4.04 -7.63 -7.27
N PRO A 65 -3.08 -6.68 -7.11
CA PRO A 65 -2.07 -6.75 -6.06
C PRO A 65 -2.66 -6.84 -4.65
N SER A 66 -3.79 -6.15 -4.42
CA SER A 66 -4.51 -6.22 -3.15
C SER A 66 -5.06 -7.63 -2.87
N ASP A 67 -5.47 -8.38 -3.89
CA ASP A 67 -5.91 -9.78 -3.73
C ASP A 67 -4.73 -10.72 -3.47
N LEU A 68 -3.58 -10.49 -4.10
CA LEU A 68 -2.34 -11.21 -3.77
C LEU A 68 -1.98 -11.01 -2.28
N TRP A 69 -2.09 -9.78 -1.79
CA TRP A 69 -1.86 -9.45 -0.39
C TRP A 69 -2.89 -10.10 0.56
N GLN A 70 -4.18 -9.91 0.27
CA GLN A 70 -5.28 -10.28 1.15
C GLN A 70 -5.68 -11.76 1.06
N HIS A 71 -5.68 -12.37 -0.13
CA HIS A 71 -6.20 -13.71 -0.34
C HIS A 71 -5.11 -14.76 -0.53
N VAL A 72 -3.96 -14.39 -1.11
CA VAL A 72 -2.85 -15.34 -1.26
C VAL A 72 -1.97 -15.36 -0.01
N ILE A 73 -1.42 -14.20 0.38
CA ILE A 73 -0.44 -14.09 1.48
C ILE A 73 -1.14 -14.15 2.85
N TYR A 74 -2.03 -13.21 3.16
CA TYR A 74 -2.65 -13.11 4.49
C TYR A 74 -3.39 -14.40 4.89
N ARG A 75 -4.21 -14.96 3.99
CA ARG A 75 -4.95 -16.21 4.29
C ARG A 75 -4.03 -17.41 4.46
N HIS A 76 -2.93 -17.50 3.69
CA HIS A 76 -1.95 -18.57 3.89
C HIS A 76 -1.36 -18.50 5.29
N LEU A 77 -0.92 -17.31 5.71
CA LEU A 77 -0.37 -17.09 7.04
C LEU A 77 -1.36 -17.48 8.14
N LEU A 78 -2.64 -17.12 8.00
CA LEU A 78 -3.69 -17.56 8.93
C LEU A 78 -3.84 -19.09 8.95
N SER A 79 -3.79 -19.73 7.78
CA SER A 79 -3.95 -21.19 7.66
C SER A 79 -2.83 -21.97 8.34
N ILE A 80 -1.62 -21.39 8.41
CA ILE A 80 -0.46 -21.97 9.12
C ILE A 80 -0.34 -21.48 10.57
N GLY A 81 -1.43 -20.94 11.14
CA GLY A 81 -1.53 -20.64 12.57
C GLY A 81 -1.21 -19.20 12.99
N TRP A 82 -1.08 -18.26 12.05
CA TRP A 82 -1.05 -16.85 12.43
C TRP A 82 -2.43 -16.37 12.88
N ASN A 83 -2.43 -15.33 13.70
CA ASN A 83 -3.64 -14.58 14.05
C ASN A 83 -3.56 -13.14 13.53
N ASP A 84 -4.69 -12.45 13.55
CA ASP A 84 -4.81 -11.07 13.07
C ASP A 84 -3.88 -10.09 13.77
N ASN A 85 -3.61 -10.29 15.07
CA ASN A 85 -2.75 -9.40 15.82
C ASN A 85 -1.29 -9.52 15.36
N LYS A 86 -0.82 -10.74 15.10
CA LYS A 86 0.50 -10.98 14.51
C LYS A 86 0.59 -10.40 13.10
N TRP A 87 -0.42 -10.64 12.26
CA TRP A 87 -0.49 -10.06 10.92
C TRP A 87 -0.39 -8.54 10.94
N LYS A 88 -1.24 -7.86 11.72
CA LYS A 88 -1.28 -6.39 11.83
C LYS A 88 0.06 -5.77 12.26
N ARG A 89 0.87 -6.47 13.05
CA ARG A 89 2.20 -6.01 13.48
C ARG A 89 3.27 -6.17 12.40
N VAL A 90 3.11 -7.14 11.51
CA VAL A 90 4.11 -7.46 10.46
C VAL A 90 3.77 -6.78 9.13
N SER A 91 2.49 -6.70 8.79
CA SER A 91 2.02 -6.33 7.46
C SER A 91 2.39 -4.90 7.05
N GLY A 92 2.42 -3.94 7.99
CA GLY A 92 2.84 -2.55 7.72
C GLY A 92 4.28 -2.49 7.20
N PHE A 93 5.22 -2.93 8.05
CA PHE A 93 6.64 -2.99 7.69
C PHE A 93 6.93 -3.86 6.46
N ALA A 94 6.17 -4.93 6.26
CA ALA A 94 6.31 -5.78 5.08
C ALA A 94 5.90 -5.04 3.79
N LEU A 95 4.81 -4.27 3.84
CA LEU A 95 4.35 -3.49 2.70
C LEU A 95 5.32 -2.36 2.35
N GLU A 96 5.83 -1.63 3.35
CA GLU A 96 6.89 -0.62 3.17
C GLU A 96 8.10 -1.21 2.42
N ARG A 97 8.61 -2.35 2.87
CA ARG A 97 9.77 -3.03 2.26
C ARG A 97 9.48 -3.52 0.85
N ALA A 98 8.29 -4.06 0.62
CA ALA A 98 7.90 -4.52 -0.71
C ALA A 98 7.85 -3.35 -1.69
N LEU A 99 7.24 -2.22 -1.29
CA LEU A 99 7.16 -1.03 -2.13
C LEU A 99 8.55 -0.46 -2.43
N VAL A 100 9.46 -0.38 -1.44
CA VAL A 100 10.86 0.00 -1.70
C VAL A 100 11.50 -0.95 -2.72
N ALA A 101 11.41 -2.26 -2.52
CA ALA A 101 12.02 -3.24 -3.42
C ALA A 101 11.45 -3.21 -4.85
N ILE A 102 10.17 -2.86 -5.00
CA ILE A 102 9.50 -2.76 -6.30
C ILE A 102 9.85 -1.45 -7.01
N TYR A 103 9.84 -0.33 -6.28
CA TYR A 103 9.98 1.01 -6.85
C TYR A 103 11.41 1.50 -6.93
N GLU A 104 12.35 0.99 -6.13
CA GLU A 104 13.77 1.35 -6.23
C GLU A 104 14.32 1.23 -7.67
N PRO A 105 14.20 0.09 -8.38
CA PRO A 105 14.67 0.01 -9.76
C PRO A 105 13.86 0.87 -10.76
N ARG A 106 12.65 1.30 -10.40
CA ARG A 106 11.78 2.13 -11.25
C ARG A 106 12.09 3.62 -11.12
N LEU A 107 12.53 4.03 -9.93
CA LEU A 107 12.86 5.41 -9.57
C LEU A 107 14.32 5.76 -9.85
N ALA A 108 15.23 4.78 -9.76
CA ALA A 108 16.65 4.98 -9.96
C ALA A 108 17.03 5.67 -11.31
N PRO A 109 16.40 5.34 -12.46
CA PRO A 109 16.69 6.03 -13.73
C PRO A 109 16.41 7.54 -13.73
N TYR A 110 15.61 8.01 -12.78
CA TYR A 110 15.21 9.42 -12.63
C TYR A 110 15.96 10.13 -11.50
N GLY A 111 16.99 9.51 -10.93
CA GLY A 111 17.68 10.07 -9.76
C GLY A 111 16.78 10.12 -8.52
N LEU A 112 15.77 9.26 -8.45
CA LEU A 112 14.83 9.20 -7.33
C LEU A 112 14.98 7.89 -6.55
N ARG A 113 14.62 7.92 -5.26
CA ARG A 113 14.49 6.71 -4.45
C ARG A 113 13.49 6.87 -3.31
N MET A 114 13.04 5.73 -2.81
CA MET A 114 12.14 5.62 -1.66
C MET A 114 12.82 4.81 -0.57
N ARG A 115 12.82 5.28 0.67
CA ARG A 115 13.55 4.61 1.77
C ARG A 115 12.84 4.70 3.11
N VAL A 116 12.99 3.62 3.89
CA VAL A 116 12.83 3.68 5.34
C VAL A 116 14.12 4.26 5.91
N LEU A 117 14.07 5.46 6.50
CA LEU A 117 15.23 6.08 7.13
C LEU A 117 15.41 5.58 8.58
N PRO A 118 16.66 5.45 9.07
CA PRO A 118 16.90 5.22 10.49
C PRO A 118 16.30 6.36 11.34
N ASN A 119 15.65 6.01 12.46
CA ASN A 119 14.98 6.98 13.35
C ASN A 119 15.82 8.22 13.69
N ARG A 120 17.13 8.06 13.89
CA ARG A 120 18.03 9.20 14.18
C ARG A 120 18.09 10.18 13.01
N VAL A 121 18.23 9.69 11.78
CA VAL A 121 18.30 10.50 10.57
C VAL A 121 16.94 11.16 10.30
N ALA A 122 15.87 10.37 10.35
CA ALA A 122 14.50 10.85 10.17
C ALA A 122 14.13 11.95 11.16
N ASN A 123 14.37 11.76 12.46
CA ASN A 123 14.06 12.78 13.47
C ASN A 123 14.97 14.01 13.34
N SER A 124 16.22 13.85 12.92
CA SER A 124 17.11 14.99 12.66
C SER A 124 16.56 15.86 11.54
N PHE A 125 16.12 15.26 10.43
CA PHE A 125 15.46 15.98 9.34
C PHE A 125 14.14 16.61 9.80
N LEU A 126 13.25 15.84 10.42
CA LEU A 126 11.93 16.36 10.84
C LEU A 126 12.05 17.52 11.85
N SER A 127 13.11 17.55 12.67
CA SER A 127 13.35 18.67 13.58
C SER A 127 13.69 19.99 12.89
N THR A 128 14.08 19.97 11.61
CA THR A 128 14.33 21.20 10.84
C THR A 128 13.05 21.84 10.30
N LEU A 129 11.91 21.13 10.35
CA LEU A 129 10.65 21.56 9.74
C LEU A 129 9.77 22.43 10.66
N ASP A 130 10.31 22.93 11.77
CA ASP A 130 9.59 23.65 12.85
C ASP A 130 8.25 22.96 13.24
N ALA A 131 8.28 21.63 13.20
CA ALA A 131 7.11 20.77 13.29
C ALA A 131 7.33 19.68 14.33
N ASN A 132 6.36 19.46 15.21
CA ASN A 132 6.41 18.37 16.19
C ASN A 132 5.99 17.03 15.55
N ILE A 133 6.66 16.62 14.48
CA ILE A 133 6.48 15.32 13.83
C ILE A 133 7.61 14.40 14.27
N LYS A 134 7.25 13.18 14.66
CA LYS A 134 8.21 12.11 14.96
C LYS A 134 8.34 11.17 13.76
N ALA A 135 9.51 10.56 13.61
CA ALA A 135 9.77 9.56 12.58
C ALA A 135 8.73 8.43 12.53
N THR A 136 8.09 8.09 13.65
CA THR A 136 7.02 7.08 13.73
C THR A 136 5.74 7.43 12.97
N LYS A 137 5.65 8.64 12.43
CA LYS A 137 4.53 9.14 11.62
C LYS A 137 4.85 9.21 10.13
N VAL A 138 6.04 8.76 9.73
CA VAL A 138 6.47 8.70 8.34
C VAL A 138 6.92 7.28 8.06
N ASP A 139 6.22 6.61 7.15
CA ASP A 139 6.52 5.22 6.80
C ASP A 139 7.71 5.17 5.83
N LEU A 140 7.71 6.03 4.80
CA LEU A 140 8.76 6.12 3.79
C LEU A 140 9.12 7.58 3.47
N PHE A 141 10.40 7.84 3.25
CA PHE A 141 10.93 9.10 2.74
C PHE A 141 11.18 9.00 1.24
N LEU A 142 10.90 10.09 0.54
CA LEU A 142 11.13 10.27 -0.89
C LEU A 142 12.35 11.18 -1.05
N GLU A 143 13.38 10.66 -1.70
CA GLU A 143 14.65 11.36 -1.92
C GLU A 143 14.92 11.51 -3.41
N GLY A 144 15.48 12.65 -3.80
CA GLY A 144 15.94 12.94 -5.14
C GLY A 144 17.41 13.37 -5.14
N GLU A 145 18.12 13.02 -6.19
CA GLU A 145 19.53 13.37 -6.39
C GLU A 145 19.64 14.82 -6.85
N THR A 146 20.46 15.60 -6.14
CA THR A 146 20.78 16.99 -6.43
C THR A 146 22.30 17.14 -6.56
N PHE A 147 22.79 18.33 -6.92
CA PHE A 147 24.22 18.61 -6.95
C PHE A 147 24.89 18.49 -5.57
N GLU A 148 24.13 18.63 -4.48
CA GLU A 148 24.62 18.47 -3.08
C GLU A 148 24.46 17.02 -2.57
N GLY A 149 23.98 16.11 -3.43
CA GLY A 149 23.68 14.73 -3.09
C GLY A 149 22.18 14.50 -2.90
N TRP A 150 21.83 13.48 -2.13
CA TRP A 150 20.44 13.07 -1.94
C TRP A 150 19.70 13.99 -0.97
N GLY A 151 18.67 14.67 -1.45
CA GLY A 151 17.78 15.51 -0.65
C GLY A 151 16.39 14.89 -0.49
N ILE A 152 15.78 15.07 0.68
CA ILE A 152 14.39 14.64 0.92
C ILE A 152 13.46 15.70 0.33
N PHE A 153 12.57 15.29 -0.57
CA PHE A 153 11.55 16.18 -1.17
C PHE A 153 10.12 15.81 -0.78
N GLY A 154 9.94 14.66 -0.11
CA GLY A 154 8.62 14.23 0.32
C GLY A 154 8.61 12.99 1.17
N VAL A 155 7.39 12.53 1.46
CA VAL A 155 7.11 11.31 2.22
C VAL A 155 5.97 10.52 1.60
N ALA A 156 5.92 9.23 1.92
CA ALA A 156 4.78 8.37 1.65
C ALA A 156 4.28 7.71 2.94
N HIS A 157 2.97 7.82 3.18
CA HIS A 157 2.24 7.12 4.23
C HIS A 157 1.71 5.80 3.69
N VAL A 158 2.21 4.68 4.20
CA VAL A 158 1.96 3.34 3.66
C VAL A 158 0.96 2.61 4.53
N LYS A 159 -0.18 2.21 3.95
CA LYS A 159 -1.25 1.53 4.69
C LYS A 159 -1.78 0.33 3.92
N ALA A 160 -1.71 -0.87 4.50
CA ALA A 160 -2.29 -2.06 3.87
C ALA A 160 -3.82 -1.93 3.70
N SER A 161 -4.51 -1.31 4.65
CA SER A 161 -5.94 -1.00 4.60
C SER A 161 -6.16 0.43 5.08
N ILE A 162 -7.11 1.14 4.51
CA ILE A 162 -7.36 2.54 4.87
C ILE A 162 -7.94 2.65 6.29
N ALA A 163 -8.89 1.80 6.66
CA ALA A 163 -9.57 1.75 7.96
C ALA A 163 -9.84 3.16 8.54
N GLU A 164 -10.00 3.31 9.85
CA GLU A 164 -9.94 4.60 10.54
C GLU A 164 -8.52 5.21 10.56
N ARG A 165 -7.51 4.45 10.14
CA ARG A 165 -6.10 4.72 10.41
C ARG A 165 -5.46 5.76 9.51
N ILE A 166 -6.00 6.02 8.32
CA ILE A 166 -5.46 7.11 7.48
C ILE A 166 -5.62 8.49 8.14
N GLN A 167 -6.61 8.66 9.01
CA GLN A 167 -6.78 9.90 9.79
C GLN A 167 -5.61 10.14 10.77
N ASP A 168 -4.95 9.07 11.23
CA ASP A 168 -3.80 9.19 12.16
C ASP A 168 -2.57 9.83 11.51
N ASP A 169 -2.52 9.83 10.17
CA ASP A 169 -1.44 10.39 9.36
C ASP A 169 -1.75 11.84 8.91
N VAL A 170 -3.02 12.24 8.90
CA VAL A 170 -3.47 13.57 8.41
C VAL A 170 -2.74 14.73 9.09
N PRO A 171 -2.57 14.77 10.43
CA PRO A 171 -1.85 15.86 11.07
C PRO A 171 -0.39 15.97 10.60
N ALA A 172 0.29 14.84 10.39
CA ALA A 172 1.66 14.82 9.90
C ALA A 172 1.73 15.25 8.43
N SER A 173 0.82 14.72 7.59
CA SER A 173 0.74 15.06 6.17
C SER A 173 0.56 16.56 5.95
N ARG A 174 -0.41 17.18 6.63
CA ARG A 174 -0.66 18.64 6.52
C ARG A 174 0.55 19.49 6.88
N VAL A 175 1.26 19.11 7.92
CA VAL A 175 2.44 19.85 8.37
C VAL A 175 3.61 19.68 7.39
N LEU A 176 3.79 18.50 6.80
CA LEU A 176 4.79 18.27 5.76
C LEU A 176 4.46 19.06 4.49
N MET A 177 3.20 19.04 4.05
CA MET A 177 2.74 19.84 2.91
C MET A 177 2.89 21.34 3.13
N ALA A 178 2.63 21.83 4.35
CA ALA A 178 2.85 23.24 4.70
C ALA A 178 4.32 23.64 4.74
N ALA A 179 5.24 22.67 4.83
CA ALA A 179 6.69 22.84 4.73
C ALA A 179 7.20 22.59 3.29
N ASP A 180 6.32 22.68 2.28
CA ASP A 180 6.61 22.44 0.87
C ASP A 180 7.21 21.04 0.56
N LEU A 181 6.93 20.06 1.43
CA LEU A 181 7.27 18.65 1.17
C LEU A 181 6.05 17.92 0.62
N MET A 182 6.28 17.13 -0.43
CA MET A 182 5.26 16.25 -0.97
C MET A 182 4.82 15.23 0.10
N SER A 183 3.51 15.03 0.27
CA SER A 183 2.97 14.02 1.18
C SER A 183 1.90 13.16 0.52
N ILE A 184 2.26 11.93 0.14
CA ILE A 184 1.36 10.99 -0.54
C ILE A 184 0.92 9.83 0.35
N ALA A 185 -0.19 9.20 0.00
CA ALA A 185 -0.62 7.93 0.61
C ALA A 185 -0.44 6.78 -0.39
N LEU A 186 0.17 5.68 0.05
CA LEU A 186 0.29 4.43 -0.70
C LEU A 186 -0.52 3.35 0.01
N THR A 187 -1.40 2.66 -0.70
CA THR A 187 -2.27 1.68 -0.05
C THR A 187 -2.55 0.45 -0.88
N MET A 188 -2.67 -0.70 -0.21
CA MET A 188 -3.29 -1.87 -0.82
C MET A 188 -4.82 -1.75 -0.84
N ASP A 189 -5.43 -0.78 -0.15
CA ASP A 189 -6.88 -0.70 0.09
C ASP A 189 -7.52 -2.08 0.33
N ALA A 190 -6.88 -2.87 1.19
CA ALA A 190 -7.24 -4.26 1.42
C ALA A 190 -8.39 -4.34 2.43
N LYS A 191 -9.61 -4.56 1.92
CA LYS A 191 -10.81 -4.78 2.73
C LYS A 191 -11.75 -5.75 2.04
N SER A 192 -11.96 -6.88 2.69
CA SER A 192 -13.00 -7.85 2.37
C SER A 192 -13.81 -8.14 3.62
N TYR A 193 -15.09 -8.49 3.43
CA TYR A 193 -15.99 -8.85 4.53
C TYR A 193 -16.22 -10.36 4.49
N PRO A 194 -15.73 -11.13 5.49
CA PRO A 194 -16.01 -12.55 5.57
C PRO A 194 -17.44 -12.84 5.97
N PRO A 195 -17.95 -14.06 5.71
CA PRO A 195 -19.22 -14.52 6.24
C PRO A 195 -19.32 -14.32 7.76
N PRO A 196 -20.52 -14.01 8.29
CA PRO A 196 -21.77 -13.79 7.57
C PRO A 196 -21.93 -12.37 6.99
N HIS A 197 -20.89 -11.54 7.05
CA HIS A 197 -20.95 -10.11 6.72
C HIS A 197 -20.68 -9.79 5.24
N GLY A 198 -20.30 -10.78 4.43
CA GLY A 198 -20.05 -10.60 3.00
C GLY A 198 -19.59 -11.87 2.29
N ASP A 199 -19.19 -11.67 1.03
CA ASP A 199 -18.75 -12.67 0.06
C ASP A 199 -17.21 -12.79 -0.05
N CYS A 200 -16.48 -12.15 0.86
CA CYS A 200 -15.01 -12.05 0.88
C CYS A 200 -14.36 -11.38 -0.32
N VAL A 201 -15.11 -10.78 -1.25
CA VAL A 201 -14.50 -10.00 -2.33
C VAL A 201 -13.86 -8.74 -1.75
N ASN A 202 -12.63 -8.48 -2.18
CA ASN A 202 -11.82 -7.37 -1.71
C ASN A 202 -12.10 -6.09 -2.51
N TYR A 203 -13.13 -5.37 -2.06
CA TYR A 203 -13.57 -4.11 -2.67
C TYR A 203 -12.86 -2.86 -2.13
N GLY A 204 -12.07 -3.02 -1.07
CA GLY A 204 -11.45 -1.89 -0.38
C GLY A 204 -12.46 -0.99 0.33
N GLU A 205 -12.02 0.21 0.70
CA GLU A 205 -12.79 1.19 1.45
C GLU A 205 -12.86 2.56 0.75
N LEU A 206 -12.29 2.67 -0.46
CA LEU A 206 -12.34 3.89 -1.27
C LEU A 206 -13.46 3.86 -2.33
N GLY A 207 -14.48 3.01 -2.15
CA GLY A 207 -15.73 3.06 -2.91
C GLY A 207 -15.93 1.96 -3.97
N GLY A 208 -15.25 0.81 -3.86
CA GLY A 208 -15.42 -0.32 -4.77
C GLY A 208 -16.83 -0.94 -4.76
N ARG A 209 -17.49 -1.04 -3.59
CA ARG A 209 -18.90 -1.47 -3.45
C ARG A 209 -19.93 -0.35 -3.69
N SER A 210 -19.46 0.89 -3.68
CA SER A 210 -20.28 2.07 -3.40
C SER A 210 -20.38 3.00 -4.61
N ARG A 211 -20.41 2.44 -5.83
CA ARG A 211 -20.80 3.21 -7.03
C ARG A 211 -22.25 3.70 -6.84
N GLY A 212 -22.43 4.85 -6.20
CA GLY A 212 -23.71 5.50 -5.94
C GLY A 212 -24.12 5.68 -4.47
N VAL A 213 -23.36 5.17 -3.49
CA VAL A 213 -23.69 5.34 -2.05
C VAL A 213 -22.67 6.27 -1.38
N GLU A 214 -23.11 7.47 -1.04
CA GLU A 214 -22.28 8.59 -0.56
C GLU A 214 -21.61 8.31 0.80
N LYS A 215 -22.29 7.61 1.72
CA LYS A 215 -21.78 7.30 3.08
C LYS A 215 -20.47 6.50 3.10
N GLU A 216 -20.22 5.68 2.08
CA GLU A 216 -19.02 4.82 2.02
C GLU A 216 -17.86 5.50 1.28
N ARG A 217 -18.07 6.70 0.71
CA ARG A 217 -17.04 7.51 0.05
C ARG A 217 -16.38 8.53 0.96
N LEU A 218 -16.77 8.61 2.23
CA LEU A 218 -16.23 9.58 3.20
C LEU A 218 -14.69 9.54 3.27
N LYS A 219 -14.08 8.36 3.10
CA LYS A 219 -12.62 8.23 3.14
C LYS A 219 -11.92 8.82 1.93
N ARG A 220 -12.63 8.97 0.80
CA ARG A 220 -12.12 9.66 -0.38
C ARG A 220 -12.03 11.16 -0.14
N ASN A 221 -12.90 11.73 0.71
CA ASN A 221 -12.93 13.16 0.99
C ASN A 221 -11.60 13.66 1.56
N TYR A 222 -10.87 12.82 2.32
CA TYR A 222 -9.53 13.16 2.79
C TYR A 222 -8.60 13.61 1.66
N VAL A 223 -8.76 13.05 0.47
CA VAL A 223 -7.97 13.41 -0.71
C VAL A 223 -8.75 14.36 -1.60
N GLU A 224 -9.93 13.96 -2.09
CA GLU A 224 -10.66 14.65 -3.17
C GLU A 224 -11.32 15.97 -2.75
N VAL A 225 -11.56 16.17 -1.45
CA VAL A 225 -12.26 17.35 -0.91
C VAL A 225 -11.34 18.15 -0.01
N ASP A 226 -10.75 17.49 0.98
CA ASP A 226 -9.99 18.14 2.05
C ASP A 226 -8.51 18.33 1.69
N GLY A 227 -8.02 17.69 0.62
CA GLY A 227 -6.64 17.84 0.15
C GLY A 227 -5.58 17.50 1.20
N GLN A 228 -5.85 16.52 2.07
CA GLN A 228 -4.99 16.16 3.21
C GLN A 228 -3.74 15.39 2.81
N PHE A 229 -3.64 14.99 1.54
CA PHE A 229 -2.48 14.35 0.91
C PHE A 229 -2.37 14.88 -0.53
N ASP A 230 -1.16 14.98 -1.07
CA ASP A 230 -0.90 15.42 -2.44
C ASP A 230 -1.42 14.42 -3.49
N GLY A 231 -1.54 13.16 -3.11
CA GLY A 231 -2.13 12.11 -3.91
C GLY A 231 -2.28 10.82 -3.11
N LEU A 232 -3.17 9.95 -3.56
CA LEU A 232 -3.31 8.60 -3.01
C LEU A 232 -3.20 7.58 -4.13
N PHE A 233 -2.36 6.58 -3.92
CA PHE A 233 -2.07 5.54 -4.91
C PHE A 233 -2.52 4.19 -4.33
N SER A 234 -3.57 3.64 -4.91
CA SER A 234 -4.15 2.36 -4.51
C SER A 234 -3.68 1.24 -5.44
N PHE A 235 -3.16 0.18 -4.84
CA PHE A 235 -2.81 -1.08 -5.50
C PHE A 235 -3.97 -2.08 -5.47
N ASN A 236 -5.20 -1.63 -5.22
CA ASN A 236 -6.41 -2.41 -5.41
C ASN A 236 -7.06 -2.03 -6.73
N LEU A 237 -7.07 -2.94 -7.71
CA LEU A 237 -7.66 -2.69 -9.03
C LEU A 237 -9.18 -2.45 -8.99
N ARG A 238 -9.83 -2.71 -7.86
CA ARG A 238 -11.26 -2.38 -7.63
C ARG A 238 -11.47 -0.99 -7.03
N THR A 239 -10.41 -0.27 -6.67
CA THR A 239 -10.50 1.13 -6.25
C THR A 239 -10.91 1.98 -7.45
N PRO A 240 -11.97 2.79 -7.35
CA PRO A 240 -12.29 3.73 -8.42
C PRO A 240 -11.33 4.93 -8.39
N GLU A 241 -10.76 5.27 -9.53
CA GLU A 241 -9.97 6.49 -9.67
C GLU A 241 -10.80 7.75 -9.39
N SER A 242 -10.14 8.83 -8.99
CA SER A 242 -10.76 10.15 -8.95
C SER A 242 -11.17 10.63 -10.34
N PRO A 243 -12.27 11.39 -10.45
CA PRO A 243 -12.56 12.14 -11.67
C PRO A 243 -11.40 13.08 -12.03
N ALA A 244 -11.42 13.62 -13.26
CA ALA A 244 -10.38 14.52 -13.74
C ALA A 244 -10.24 15.79 -12.89
N GLN A 245 -11.34 16.27 -12.31
CA GLN A 245 -11.38 17.42 -11.40
C GLN A 245 -11.95 16.98 -10.06
N THR A 246 -11.27 17.36 -8.98
CA THR A 246 -11.68 17.18 -7.60
C THR A 246 -11.70 18.54 -6.89
N ALA A 247 -12.43 18.67 -5.79
CA ALA A 247 -12.55 19.96 -5.10
C ALA A 247 -11.22 20.45 -4.52
N SER A 248 -10.36 19.53 -4.07
CA SER A 248 -9.01 19.83 -3.59
C SER A 248 -7.96 19.94 -4.71
N GLY A 249 -8.28 19.50 -5.93
CA GLY A 249 -7.30 19.25 -7.00
C GLY A 249 -6.42 18.02 -6.81
N LYS A 250 -6.48 17.34 -5.65
CA LYS A 250 -5.73 16.12 -5.34
C LYS A 250 -6.53 14.88 -5.76
N ARG A 251 -5.85 13.80 -6.12
CA ARG A 251 -6.48 12.64 -6.79
C ARG A 251 -6.08 11.30 -6.18
N ILE A 252 -6.99 10.36 -6.30
CA ILE A 252 -6.83 8.93 -6.05
C ILE A 252 -6.53 8.25 -7.39
N HIS A 253 -5.41 7.56 -7.46
CA HIS A 253 -4.94 6.79 -8.59
C HIS A 253 -5.04 5.30 -8.28
N THR A 254 -5.39 4.51 -9.29
CA THR A 254 -5.38 3.05 -9.22
C THR A 254 -4.31 2.52 -10.16
N LEU A 255 -3.52 1.58 -9.64
CA LEU A 255 -2.36 1.06 -10.32
C LEU A 255 -2.12 -0.42 -10.00
N SER A 256 -1.62 -1.17 -10.98
CA SER A 256 -1.04 -2.50 -10.76
C SER A 256 0.43 -2.40 -10.33
N LEU A 257 0.91 -3.37 -9.55
CA LEU A 257 2.33 -3.51 -9.25
C LEU A 257 3.14 -3.96 -10.48
N SER A 258 2.51 -4.30 -11.60
CA SER A 258 3.19 -4.82 -12.80
C SER A 258 2.92 -3.99 -14.05
N GLU A 259 2.53 -2.71 -13.88
CA GLU A 259 2.37 -1.78 -15.00
C GLU A 259 3.70 -1.46 -15.70
N ASP A 260 3.59 -1.14 -17.00
CA ASP A 260 4.67 -0.59 -17.80
C ASP A 260 5.20 0.71 -17.18
N GLN A 261 6.52 0.90 -17.27
CA GLN A 261 7.21 2.02 -16.65
C GLN A 261 7.48 3.16 -17.63
N PRO A 262 7.43 4.43 -17.18
CA PRO A 262 7.07 4.84 -15.82
C PRO A 262 5.56 4.72 -15.57
N ASP A 263 5.16 4.15 -14.44
CA ASP A 263 3.75 4.10 -14.04
C ASP A 263 3.25 5.44 -13.47
N LYS A 264 1.97 5.51 -13.07
CA LYS A 264 1.38 6.75 -12.53
C LYS A 264 2.10 7.30 -11.29
N LEU A 265 2.60 6.43 -10.42
CA LEU A 265 3.32 6.86 -9.22
C LEU A 265 4.69 7.42 -9.60
N VAL A 266 5.43 6.73 -10.48
CA VAL A 266 6.74 7.21 -10.94
C VAL A 266 6.62 8.58 -11.62
N ARG A 267 5.65 8.76 -12.54
CA ARG A 267 5.42 10.05 -13.20
C ARG A 267 5.12 11.15 -12.19
N PHE A 268 4.23 10.88 -11.23
CA PHE A 268 3.88 11.84 -10.18
C PHE A 268 5.10 12.25 -9.34
N LEU A 269 5.96 11.30 -8.98
CA LEU A 269 7.17 11.58 -8.19
C LEU A 269 8.21 12.36 -8.99
N VAL A 270 8.38 12.05 -10.28
CA VAL A 270 9.28 12.80 -11.18
C VAL A 270 8.81 14.23 -11.34
N ASP A 271 7.52 14.43 -11.65
CA ASP A 271 6.93 15.76 -11.82
C ASP A 271 7.04 16.59 -10.54
N GLY A 272 6.80 15.97 -9.38
CA GLY A 272 6.82 16.68 -8.10
C GLY A 272 8.21 16.92 -7.51
N PHE A 273 9.23 16.13 -7.88
CA PHE A 273 10.62 16.47 -7.55
C PHE A 273 11.13 17.63 -8.42
N GLY A 274 10.62 17.76 -9.64
CA GLY A 274 11.05 18.80 -10.59
C GLY A 274 12.34 18.45 -11.32
N ALA A 275 12.66 17.16 -11.50
CA ALA A 275 13.76 16.74 -12.36
C ALA A 275 13.44 17.06 -13.84
N THR A 276 14.04 18.13 -14.35
CA THR A 276 14.23 18.38 -15.79
C THR A 276 15.62 17.96 -16.23
#